data_AF-A0A959AI07-F1
#
_entry.id   AF-A0A959AI07-F1
#
_cell.length_a   1.000
_cell.length_b   1.000
_cell.length_c   1.000
_cell.angle_alpha   90.00
_cell.angle_beta   90.00
_cell.angle_gamma   90.00
#
_symmetry.space_group_name_H-M   'P 1'
#
loop_
_entity.id
_entity.type
_entity.pdbx_description
1 polymer ?
#
loop_
_entity_poly.entity_id
_entity_poly.type
_entity_poly.pdbx_seq_one_letter_code
_entity_poly.pdbx_strand_id
1 'polypeptide(L)'
;MTDLIEQIAAISGQKKLYPAPDRDGGDRVGAVMAFKENHPKYALDKAGNIIGLNLARTGLDDEKWQQILALPGLAGHLRALNLNENKLTTFPFP
;
A
#
# COMPACT_ATOMS: atom_id res chain seq x y z
N MET A 1 0.05 -14.98 0.12
CA MET A 1 0.52 -13.63 -0.27
C MET A 1 -0.53 -12.88 -1.09
N THR A 2 -1.14 -13.50 -2.12
CA THR A 2 -2.24 -12.91 -2.91
C THR A 2 -3.40 -12.43 -2.03
N ASP A 3 -3.73 -13.23 -1.00
CA ASP A 3 -4.78 -12.96 -0.03
C ASP A 3 -4.61 -11.61 0.72
N LEU A 4 -3.39 -11.24 1.12
CA LEU A 4 -3.16 -9.97 1.83
C LEU A 4 -3.43 -8.75 0.92
N ILE A 5 -3.01 -8.81 -0.33
CA ILE A 5 -3.22 -7.72 -1.31
C ILE A 5 -4.71 -7.59 -1.63
N GLU A 6 -5.42 -8.72 -1.75
CA GLU A 6 -6.87 -8.76 -1.96
C GLU A 6 -7.65 -8.19 -0.77
N GLN A 7 -7.24 -8.52 0.46
CA GLN A 7 -7.80 -7.95 1.69
C GLN A 7 -7.60 -6.43 1.76
N ILE A 8 -6.39 -5.93 1.47
CA ILE A 8 -6.14 -4.48 1.44
C ILE A 8 -6.99 -3.80 0.35
N ALA A 9 -7.12 -4.41 -0.83
CA ALA A 9 -7.99 -3.88 -1.89
C ALA A 9 -9.45 -3.80 -1.43
N ALA A 10 -9.97 -4.86 -0.79
CA ALA A 10 -11.34 -4.91 -0.28
C ALA A 10 -11.60 -3.83 0.78
N ILE A 11 -10.71 -3.70 1.78
CA ILE A 11 -10.87 -2.69 2.86
C ILE A 11 -10.79 -1.26 2.29
N SER A 12 -9.90 -1.02 1.32
CA SER A 12 -9.76 0.28 0.66
C SER A 12 -10.84 0.57 -0.40
N GLY A 13 -11.82 -0.32 -0.58
CA GLY A 13 -12.90 -0.17 -1.56
C GLY A 13 -12.45 -0.24 -3.01
N GLN A 14 -11.26 -0.80 -3.26
CA GLN A 14 -10.66 -0.91 -4.59
C GLN A 14 -10.96 -2.27 -5.20
N LYS A 15 -11.16 -2.30 -6.52
CA LYS A 15 -11.32 -3.58 -7.25
C LYS A 15 -10.05 -4.43 -7.17
N LYS A 16 -8.87 -3.79 -7.14
CA LYS A 16 -7.56 -4.42 -6.96
C LYS A 16 -6.47 -3.37 -6.73
N LEU A 17 -5.34 -3.80 -6.19
CA LEU A 17 -4.08 -3.06 -6.22
C LEU A 17 -3.21 -3.57 -7.37
N TYR A 18 -2.38 -2.70 -7.94
CA TYR A 18 -1.44 -3.06 -9.01
C TYR A 18 -0.02 -3.18 -8.46
N PRO A 19 0.82 -4.10 -8.99
CA PRO A 19 2.23 -4.07 -8.66
C PRO A 19 2.84 -2.76 -9.15
N ALA A 20 3.65 -2.10 -8.33
CA ALA A 20 4.45 -0.96 -8.76
C ALA A 20 5.41 -1.43 -9.88
N PRO A 21 5.60 -0.63 -10.94
CA PRO A 21 6.49 -1.01 -12.04
C PRO A 21 7.92 -1.16 -11.52
N ASP A 22 8.68 -2.09 -12.10
CA ASP A 22 10.12 -2.14 -11.85
C ASP A 22 10.74 -0.81 -12.33
N ARG A 23 11.56 -0.18 -11.49
CA ARG A 23 12.36 1.00 -11.86
C ARG A 23 13.79 0.55 -12.15
N ASP A 24 14.37 1.07 -13.22
CA ASP A 24 15.75 0.80 -13.61
C ASP A 24 16.69 1.03 -12.41
N GLY A 25 17.44 -0.01 -12.02
CA GLY A 25 18.37 0.03 -10.88
C GLY A 25 17.95 -0.74 -9.62
N GLY A 26 16.75 -1.34 -9.59
CA GLY A 26 16.37 -2.35 -8.59
C GLY A 26 15.76 -1.84 -7.28
N ASP A 27 15.61 -0.52 -7.10
CA ASP A 27 14.88 0.03 -5.96
C ASP A 27 13.36 0.13 -6.23
N ARG A 28 12.67 -0.97 -5.90
CA ARG A 28 11.20 -1.08 -6.01
C ARG A 28 10.45 -0.12 -5.08
N VAL A 29 11.09 0.38 -4.02
CA VAL A 29 10.48 1.32 -3.06
C VAL A 29 10.26 2.68 -3.74
N GLY A 30 11.22 3.14 -4.54
CA GLY A 30 11.11 4.38 -5.32
C GLY A 30 10.01 4.38 -6.39
N ALA A 31 9.54 3.20 -6.84
CA ALA A 31 8.45 3.09 -7.82
C ALA A 31 7.05 3.22 -7.21
N VAL A 32 6.90 2.84 -5.93
CA VAL A 32 5.66 2.98 -5.15
C VAL A 32 5.23 4.45 -5.07
N MET A 33 6.20 5.38 -5.09
CA MET A 33 5.96 6.83 -5.04
C MET A 33 5.81 7.48 -6.41
N ALA A 34 6.07 6.78 -7.53
CA ALA A 34 6.06 7.40 -8.86
C ALA A 34 4.67 7.94 -9.23
N PHE A 35 4.58 9.26 -9.40
CA PHE A 35 3.35 10.05 -9.56
C PHE A 35 2.59 9.82 -10.88
N LYS A 36 3.22 9.20 -11.90
CA LYS A 36 2.64 9.09 -13.24
C LYS A 36 1.41 8.20 -13.34
N GLU A 37 1.14 7.38 -12.32
CA GLU A 37 0.03 6.43 -12.33
C GLU A 37 -0.81 6.61 -11.06
N ASN A 38 -1.91 7.37 -11.19
CA ASN A 38 -2.89 7.69 -10.14
C ASN A 38 -3.74 6.46 -9.74
N HIS A 39 -3.13 5.29 -9.59
CA HIS A 39 -3.83 4.10 -9.09
C HIS A 39 -3.15 3.53 -7.85
N PRO A 40 -3.91 2.81 -7.01
CA PRO A 40 -3.37 2.15 -5.83
C PRO A 40 -2.41 1.02 -6.22
N LYS A 41 -1.24 0.96 -5.57
CA LYS A 41 -0.18 0.01 -5.91
C LYS A 41 0.59 -0.53 -4.71
N TYR A 42 1.25 -1.66 -4.92
CA TYR A 42 2.07 -2.34 -3.92
C TYR A 42 3.44 -2.73 -4.49
N ALA A 43 4.44 -2.91 -3.63
CA ALA A 43 5.72 -3.51 -3.98
C ALA A 43 6.06 -4.67 -3.05
N LEU A 44 6.65 -5.73 -3.61
CA LEU A 44 7.08 -6.91 -2.87
C LEU A 44 8.61 -7.04 -2.85
N ASP A 45 9.16 -7.55 -1.75
CA ASP A 45 10.54 -8.02 -1.68
C ASP A 45 10.73 -9.40 -2.36
N LYS A 46 11.95 -9.94 -2.30
CA LYS A 46 12.28 -11.26 -2.86
C LYS A 46 11.61 -12.43 -2.13
N ALA A 47 11.20 -12.24 -0.87
CA ALA A 47 10.46 -13.22 -0.09
C ALA A 47 8.93 -13.08 -0.28
N GLY A 48 8.49 -12.08 -1.03
CA GLY A 48 7.10 -11.77 -1.33
C GLY A 48 6.40 -10.92 -0.27
N ASN A 49 7.12 -10.36 0.72
CA ASN A 49 6.53 -9.46 1.70
C ASN A 49 6.21 -8.11 1.09
N ILE A 50 5.12 -7.48 1.54
CA ILE A 50 4.78 -6.11 1.14
C ILE A 50 5.79 -5.14 1.76
N ILE A 51 6.60 -4.51 0.91
CA ILE A 51 7.58 -3.50 1.31
C ILE A 51 7.18 -2.09 0.92
N GLY A 52 6.12 -1.93 0.13
CA GLY A 52 5.61 -0.63 -0.22
C GLY A 52 4.13 -0.65 -0.55
N LEU A 53 3.42 0.37 -0.08
CA LEU A 53 2.01 0.61 -0.38
C LEU A 53 1.78 2.05 -0.79
N ASN A 54 1.06 2.23 -1.88
CA ASN A 54 0.48 3.51 -2.25
C ASN A 54 -1.02 3.32 -2.35
N LEU A 55 -1.74 3.91 -1.39
CA LEU A 55 -3.19 3.94 -1.31
C LEU A 55 -3.68 5.40 -1.35
N ALA A 56 -2.93 6.29 -2.01
CA ALA A 56 -3.32 7.69 -2.15
C ALA A 56 -4.65 7.81 -2.92
N ARG A 57 -5.49 8.77 -2.53
CA ARG A 57 -6.80 9.06 -3.18
C ARG A 57 -7.76 7.87 -3.24
N THR A 58 -7.61 6.88 -2.36
CA THR A 58 -8.53 5.72 -2.29
C THR A 58 -9.78 6.03 -1.48
N GLY A 59 -9.80 7.15 -0.77
CA GLY A 59 -10.88 7.52 0.14
C GLY A 59 -10.80 6.80 1.48
N LEU A 60 -9.59 6.37 1.88
CA LEU A 60 -9.34 5.80 3.20
C LEU A 60 -9.71 6.82 4.29
N ASP A 61 -10.33 6.30 5.33
CA ASP A 61 -10.58 6.96 6.60
C ASP A 61 -9.82 6.20 7.69
N ASP A 62 -9.83 6.74 8.92
CA ASP A 62 -9.06 6.20 10.03
C ASP A 62 -9.46 4.74 10.36
N GLU A 63 -10.75 4.41 10.23
CA GLU A 63 -11.27 3.06 10.49
C GLU A 63 -10.71 2.04 9.50
N LYS A 64 -10.79 2.32 8.19
CA LYS A 64 -10.22 1.43 7.17
C LYS A 64 -8.71 1.32 7.31
N TRP A 65 -8.04 2.41 7.66
CA TRP A 65 -6.60 2.38 7.87
C TRP A 65 -6.21 1.50 9.07
N GLN A 66 -6.94 1.58 10.18
CA GLN A 66 -6.76 0.69 11.33
C GLN A 66 -7.01 -0.78 10.97
N GLN A 67 -8.03 -1.07 10.17
CA GLN A 67 -8.30 -2.43 9.68
C GLN A 67 -7.13 -2.96 8.83
N ILE A 68 -6.58 -2.12 7.94
CA ILE A 68 -5.40 -2.48 7.13
C ILE A 68 -4.18 -2.74 8.03
N LEU A 69 -3.93 -1.88 9.03
CA LEU A 69 -2.82 -2.05 9.97
C LEU A 69 -2.92 -3.32 10.83
N ALA A 70 -4.14 -3.77 11.12
CA ALA A 70 -4.38 -4.99 11.88
C ALA A 70 -4.10 -6.28 11.07
N LEU A 71 -3.88 -6.18 9.76
CA LEU A 71 -3.61 -7.35 8.92
C LEU A 71 -2.23 -7.96 9.24
N PRO A 72 -2.16 -9.27 9.58
CA PRO A 72 -0.89 -9.92 9.88
C PRO A 72 0.09 -9.85 8.72
N GLY A 73 1.35 -9.53 9.02
CA GLY A 73 2.44 -9.51 8.04
C GLY A 73 2.57 -8.21 7.23
N LEU A 74 1.72 -7.20 7.46
CA LEU A 74 1.83 -5.92 6.78
C LEU A 74 2.89 -4.99 7.41
N ALA A 75 2.75 -4.67 8.70
CA ALA A 75 3.55 -3.63 9.35
C ALA A 75 5.06 -3.95 9.41
N GLY A 76 5.43 -5.22 9.61
CA GLY A 76 6.82 -5.61 9.88
C GLY A 76 7.80 -5.46 8.70
N HIS A 77 7.30 -5.28 7.48
CA HIS A 77 8.15 -5.20 6.27
C HIS A 77 7.97 -3.90 5.48
N LEU A 78 7.01 -3.06 5.85
CA LEU A 78 6.66 -1.86 5.10
C LEU A 78 7.80 -0.83 5.16
N ARG A 79 8.30 -0.41 4.00
CA ARG A 79 9.40 0.57 3.86
C ARG A 79 8.95 1.86 3.18
N ALA A 80 7.90 1.80 2.36
CA ALA A 80 7.26 2.99 1.80
C ALA A 80 5.74 2.93 1.97
N LEU A 81 5.18 4.08 2.30
CA LEU A 81 3.76 4.25 2.48
C LEU A 81 3.34 5.60 1.92
N ASN A 82 2.41 5.58 0.97
CA ASN A 82 1.76 6.79 0.47
C ASN A 82 0.27 6.71 0.75
N LEU A 83 -0.19 7.57 1.65
CA LEU A 83 -1.60 7.71 2.04
C LEU A 83 -2.13 9.11 1.73
N ASN A 84 -1.46 9.85 0.84
CA ASN A 84 -1.82 11.23 0.55
C ASN A 84 -3.24 11.36 -0.03
N GLU A 85 -3.87 12.51 0.22
CA GLU A 85 -5.21 12.84 -0.30
C GLU A 85 -6.28 11.80 0.06
N ASN A 86 -6.18 11.24 1.26
CA ASN A 86 -7.23 10.46 1.91
C ASN A 86 -7.96 11.30 2.98
N LYS A 87 -8.94 10.70 3.66
CA LYS A 87 -9.73 11.33 4.73
C LYS A 87 -9.20 11.00 6.12
N LEU A 88 -7.88 10.76 6.22
CA LEU A 88 -7.24 10.42 7.49
C LEU A 88 -7.18 11.66 8.38
N THR A 89 -7.70 11.55 9.59
CA THR A 89 -7.70 12.62 10.60
C THR A 89 -6.81 12.29 11.78
N THR A 90 -6.65 11.00 12.05
CA THR A 90 -5.70 10.46 12.99
C THR A 90 -4.76 9.55 12.21
N PHE A 91 -3.47 9.70 12.48
CA PHE A 91 -2.47 8.87 11.82
C PHE A 91 -1.84 7.92 12.85
N PRO A 92 -2.46 6.77 13.12
CA PRO A 92 -1.73 5.68 13.75
C PRO A 92 -0.69 5.19 12.75
N PHE A 93 0.58 5.42 13.08
CA PHE A 93 1.69 4.74 12.41
C PHE A 93 2.05 3.51 13.26
N PRO A 94 2.26 2.33 12.64
CA PRO A 94 2.73 1.17 13.37
C PRO A 94 4.16 1.38 13.92
#